data_AF-A0A536TWE9-F1
#
_entry.id   AF-A0A536TWE9-F1
#
_cell.length_a   1.000
_cell.length_b   1.000
_cell.length_c   1.000
_cell.angle_alpha   90.00
_cell.angle_beta   90.00
_cell.angle_gamma   90.00
#
_symmetry.space_group_name_H-M   'P 1'
#
loop_
_entity.id
_entity.type
_entity.pdbx_description
1 polymer ?
#
loop_
_entity_poly.entity_id
_entity_poly.type
_entity_poly.pdbx_seq_one_letter_code
_entity_poly.pdbx_strand_id
1 'polypeptide(L)'
;DAGYPNGFEVGMNCPNDRYVNDAQICQAVAAMLARIDVKVNLMVETKATYFPKILSRETSFYLLGWTPASYDAHNPIFALLMSPGPSGRGQFNLGSYANKRIDELGPQIASELDQKKRDAMIAEVFKIHSDEVGHLPLHQQALAWGMKKNVDLVQLADNINLLKWVVVK
;
A
#
# COMPACT_ATOMS: atom_id res chain seq x y z
N ASP A 1 -5.34 -26.66 7.12
CA ASP A 1 -6.28 -26.67 5.99
C ASP A 1 -7.34 -25.60 6.25
N ALA A 2 -7.74 -24.85 5.22
CA ALA A 2 -8.69 -23.74 5.31
C ALA A 2 -10.10 -24.11 4.81
N GLY A 3 -10.32 -25.34 4.32
CA GLY A 3 -11.65 -25.81 3.88
C GLY A 3 -12.01 -25.47 2.43
N TYR A 4 -11.04 -25.03 1.61
CA TYR A 4 -11.22 -24.71 0.18
C TYR A 4 -10.33 -25.60 -0.70
N PRO A 5 -10.55 -26.93 -0.74
CA PRO A 5 -9.68 -27.86 -1.48
C PRO A 5 -9.73 -27.66 -3.00
N ASN A 6 -10.77 -27.02 -3.52
CA ASN A 6 -10.95 -26.69 -4.93
C ASN A 6 -10.88 -25.17 -5.19
N GLY A 7 -10.30 -24.42 -4.26
CA GLY A 7 -10.24 -22.97 -4.30
C GLY A 7 -11.61 -22.28 -4.24
N PHE A 8 -11.67 -21.06 -4.79
CA PHE A 8 -12.85 -20.20 -4.80
C PHE A 8 -12.70 -19.07 -5.83
N GLU A 9 -13.76 -18.30 -6.04
CA GLU A 9 -13.78 -17.15 -6.95
C GLU A 9 -13.85 -15.82 -6.17
N VAL A 10 -13.08 -14.81 -6.60
CA VAL A 10 -13.03 -13.49 -5.96
C VAL A 10 -12.89 -12.38 -7.00
N GLY A 11 -13.57 -11.25 -6.77
CA GLY A 11 -13.39 -10.04 -7.59
C GLY A 11 -12.14 -9.26 -7.19
N MET A 12 -11.38 -8.77 -8.16
CA MET A 12 -10.23 -7.89 -7.93
C MET A 12 -10.34 -6.61 -8.75
N ASN A 13 -10.31 -5.45 -8.10
CA ASN A 13 -10.22 -4.16 -8.80
C ASN A 13 -8.76 -3.73 -8.92
N CYS A 14 -8.37 -3.23 -10.09
CA CYS A 14 -7.06 -2.66 -10.33
C CYS A 14 -7.11 -1.40 -11.19
N PRO A 15 -6.27 -0.39 -10.88
CA PRO A 15 -6.10 0.73 -11.78
C PRO A 15 -5.31 0.31 -13.03
N ASN A 16 -5.34 1.13 -14.08
CA ASN A 16 -4.53 0.98 -15.30
C ASN A 16 -3.68 2.21 -15.68
N ASP A 17 -3.81 3.29 -14.90
CA ASP A 17 -3.21 4.59 -15.17
C ASP A 17 -2.73 5.28 -13.88
N ARG A 18 -2.56 4.52 -12.79
CA ARG A 18 -2.20 5.06 -11.48
C ARG A 18 -0.78 4.72 -11.06
N TYR A 19 -0.36 3.47 -11.23
CA TYR A 19 0.97 2.99 -10.84
C TYR A 19 1.72 2.46 -12.06
N VAL A 20 3.04 2.33 -11.95
CA VAL A 20 3.82 1.72 -13.02
C VAL A 20 3.41 0.25 -13.15
N ASN A 21 2.88 -0.12 -14.33
CA ASN A 21 2.45 -1.48 -14.68
C ASN A 21 1.32 -2.06 -13.81
N ASP A 22 0.45 -1.23 -13.21
CA ASP A 22 -0.64 -1.69 -12.34
C ASP A 22 -1.49 -2.83 -12.94
N ALA A 23 -1.97 -2.68 -14.18
CA ALA A 23 -2.76 -3.71 -14.85
C ALA A 23 -1.98 -5.04 -15.02
N GLN A 24 -0.70 -4.96 -15.42
CA GLN A 24 0.15 -6.13 -15.62
C GLN A 24 0.48 -6.83 -14.29
N ILE A 25 0.70 -6.06 -13.22
CA ILE A 25 0.90 -6.59 -11.86
C ILE A 25 -0.32 -7.42 -11.46
N CYS A 26 -1.53 -6.88 -11.64
CA CYS A 26 -2.74 -7.61 -11.27
C CYS A 26 -3.00 -8.84 -12.12
N GLN A 27 -2.70 -8.79 -13.42
CA GLN A 27 -2.74 -9.97 -14.29
C GLN A 27 -1.79 -11.07 -13.80
N ALA A 28 -0.57 -10.69 -13.38
CA ALA A 28 0.39 -11.65 -12.83
C ALA A 28 -0.11 -12.25 -11.50
N VAL A 29 -0.66 -11.43 -10.60
CA VAL A 29 -1.27 -11.90 -9.33
C VAL A 29 -2.42 -12.88 -9.62
N ALA A 30 -3.32 -12.54 -10.54
CA ALA A 30 -4.42 -13.42 -10.94
C ALA A 30 -3.92 -14.76 -11.50
N ALA A 31 -2.88 -14.73 -12.35
CA ALA A 31 -2.29 -15.95 -12.90
C ALA A 31 -1.57 -16.81 -11.84
N MET A 32 -0.95 -16.19 -10.83
CA MET A 32 -0.34 -16.91 -9.72
C MET A 32 -1.39 -17.56 -8.81
N LEU A 33 -2.47 -16.83 -8.47
CA LEU A 33 -3.57 -17.33 -7.66
C LEU A 33 -4.34 -18.47 -8.35
N ALA A 34 -4.46 -18.44 -9.68
CA ALA A 34 -5.07 -19.53 -10.44
C ALA A 34 -4.32 -20.87 -10.30
N ARG A 35 -3.02 -20.88 -9.96
CA ARG A 35 -2.24 -22.12 -9.73
C ARG A 35 -2.64 -22.87 -8.45
N ILE A 36 -3.40 -22.21 -7.57
CA ILE A 36 -3.96 -22.78 -6.35
C ILE A 36 -5.50 -22.73 -6.39
N ASP A 37 -6.07 -22.76 -7.59
CA ASP A 37 -7.51 -22.78 -7.86
C ASP A 37 -8.30 -21.55 -7.37
N VAL A 38 -7.61 -20.44 -7.08
CA VAL A 38 -8.27 -19.16 -6.79
C VAL A 38 -8.51 -18.41 -8.09
N LYS A 39 -9.77 -18.34 -8.53
CA LYS A 39 -10.18 -17.63 -9.74
C LYS A 39 -10.41 -16.16 -9.43
N VAL A 40 -9.61 -15.29 -10.04
CA VAL A 40 -9.73 -13.83 -9.89
C VAL A 40 -10.52 -13.24 -11.06
N ASN A 41 -11.67 -12.63 -10.75
CA ASN A 41 -12.40 -11.79 -11.70
C ASN A 41 -11.78 -10.39 -11.70
N LEU A 42 -10.76 -10.20 -12.54
CA LEU A 42 -10.01 -8.96 -12.62
C LEU A 42 -10.79 -7.86 -13.36
N MET A 43 -11.02 -6.75 -12.68
CA MET A 43 -11.63 -5.51 -13.19
C MET A 43 -10.55 -4.44 -13.28
N VAL A 44 -10.17 -4.10 -14.50
CA VAL A 44 -9.15 -3.07 -14.77
C VAL A 44 -9.85 -1.77 -15.14
N GLU A 45 -9.53 -0.70 -14.41
CA GLU A 45 -10.28 0.56 -14.42
C GLU A 45 -9.34 1.78 -14.44
N THR A 46 -9.81 2.92 -14.93
CA THR A 46 -9.07 4.19 -14.77
C THR A 46 -9.09 4.63 -13.32
N LYS A 47 -8.09 5.40 -12.86
CA LYS A 47 -8.05 5.96 -11.49
C LYS A 47 -9.33 6.71 -11.12
N ALA A 48 -9.97 7.36 -12.11
CA ALA A 48 -11.17 8.17 -11.91
C ALA A 48 -12.37 7.33 -11.48
N THR A 49 -12.48 6.08 -11.97
CA THR A 49 -13.55 5.15 -11.58
C THR A 49 -13.11 4.22 -10.45
N TYR A 50 -11.82 3.84 -10.43
CA TYR A 50 -11.23 2.92 -9.46
C TYR A 50 -11.27 3.45 -8.02
N PHE A 51 -10.75 4.65 -7.76
CA PHE A 51 -10.63 5.16 -6.39
C PHE A 51 -11.97 5.39 -5.69
N PRO A 52 -12.99 6.00 -6.32
CA PRO A 52 -14.31 6.12 -5.71
C PRO A 52 -14.85 4.78 -5.22
N LYS A 53 -14.61 3.70 -5.97
CA LYS A 53 -15.09 2.35 -5.68
C LYS A 53 -14.35 1.67 -4.53
N ILE A 54 -13.01 1.70 -4.55
CA ILE A 54 -12.25 1.07 -3.45
C ILE A 54 -12.37 1.87 -2.15
N LEU A 55 -12.44 3.21 -2.22
CA LEU A 55 -12.58 4.08 -1.04
C LEU A 55 -13.97 4.00 -0.41
N SER A 56 -15.01 3.67 -1.17
CA SER A 56 -16.33 3.30 -0.63
C SER A 56 -16.37 1.87 -0.08
N ARG A 57 -15.25 1.13 -0.14
CA ARG A 57 -15.12 -0.30 0.22
C ARG A 57 -16.01 -1.22 -0.61
N GLU A 58 -16.36 -0.81 -1.82
CA GLU A 58 -17.07 -1.65 -2.80
C GLU A 58 -16.07 -2.51 -3.59
N THR A 59 -15.26 -3.30 -2.87
CA THR A 59 -14.21 -4.14 -3.46
C THR A 59 -13.94 -5.35 -2.55
N SER A 60 -13.60 -6.50 -3.13
CA SER A 60 -13.23 -7.70 -2.37
C SER A 60 -11.71 -7.85 -2.26
N PHE A 61 -10.99 -7.52 -3.33
CA PHE A 61 -9.54 -7.58 -3.43
C PHE A 61 -9.07 -6.44 -4.34
N TYR A 62 -7.96 -5.79 -4.02
CA TYR A 62 -7.58 -4.55 -4.69
C TYR A 62 -6.07 -4.33 -4.70
N LEU A 63 -5.58 -3.56 -5.69
CA LEU A 63 -4.20 -3.10 -5.73
C LEU A 63 -4.08 -1.68 -5.18
N LEU A 64 -3.29 -1.49 -4.13
CA LEU A 64 -2.97 -0.18 -3.59
C LEU A 64 -1.46 0.01 -3.52
N GLY A 65 -1.01 1.18 -3.97
CA GLY A 65 0.34 1.69 -3.76
C GLY A 65 0.31 2.85 -2.78
N TRP A 66 1.35 3.00 -1.98
CA TRP A 66 1.44 4.05 -0.97
C TRP A 66 2.78 4.77 -1.03
N THR A 67 2.73 6.10 -0.92
CA THR A 67 3.91 6.94 -0.74
C THR A 67 3.65 7.82 0.48
N PRO A 68 4.35 7.60 1.60
CA PRO A 68 4.21 8.44 2.79
C PRO A 68 4.54 9.91 2.49
N ALA A 69 3.80 10.82 3.11
CA ALA A 69 4.04 12.27 2.96
C ALA A 69 5.30 12.74 3.72
N SER A 70 5.83 11.91 4.62
CA SER A 70 7.08 12.11 5.36
C SER A 70 7.82 10.78 5.46
N TYR A 71 9.07 10.79 5.90
CA TYR A 71 9.83 9.56 6.16
C TYR A 71 9.45 8.84 7.45
N ASP A 72 8.35 9.25 8.08
CA ASP A 72 7.96 8.72 9.38
C ASP A 72 7.07 7.47 9.23
N ALA A 73 7.45 6.38 9.90
CA ALA A 73 6.73 5.11 9.88
C ALA A 73 5.29 5.21 10.44
N HIS A 74 4.99 6.22 11.26
CA HIS A 74 3.64 6.45 11.75
C HIS A 74 2.66 6.72 10.61
N ASN A 75 3.08 7.33 9.50
CA ASN A 75 2.19 7.62 8.37
C ASN A 75 1.53 6.35 7.78
N PRO A 76 2.30 5.34 7.30
CA PRO A 76 1.70 4.10 6.82
C PRO A 76 1.00 3.32 7.95
N ILE A 77 1.52 3.34 9.18
CA ILE A 77 0.85 2.67 10.31
C ILE A 77 -0.57 3.21 10.49
N PHE A 78 -0.71 4.54 10.60
CA PHE A 78 -1.98 5.22 10.82
C PHE A 78 -2.96 5.06 9.65
N ALA A 79 -2.48 5.20 8.41
CA ALA A 79 -3.35 5.20 7.23
C ALA A 79 -3.76 3.80 6.76
N LEU A 80 -2.88 2.81 6.92
CA LEU A 80 -3.00 1.48 6.30
C LEU A 80 -3.12 0.32 7.30
N LEU A 81 -2.40 0.34 8.43
CA LEU A 81 -2.28 -0.84 9.30
C LEU A 81 -3.26 -0.81 10.47
N MET A 82 -3.57 0.38 11.00
CA MET A 82 -4.55 0.54 12.07
C MET A 82 -5.97 0.20 11.59
N SER A 83 -6.81 -0.28 12.49
CA SER A 83 -8.21 -0.58 12.19
C SER A 83 -8.94 0.71 11.79
N PRO A 84 -9.83 0.66 10.78
CA PRO A 84 -10.60 1.83 10.41
C PRO A 84 -11.36 2.44 11.58
N GLY A 85 -11.26 3.75 11.75
CA GLY A 85 -11.82 4.43 12.90
C GLY A 85 -12.03 5.93 12.67
N PRO A 86 -12.47 6.66 13.73
CA PRO A 86 -12.66 8.10 13.65
C PRO A 86 -11.35 8.83 13.34
N SER A 87 -11.46 10.11 12.98
CA SER A 87 -10.31 11.00 12.76
C SER A 87 -9.35 10.57 11.64
N GLY A 88 -9.82 9.76 10.68
CA GLY A 88 -9.02 9.33 9.53
C GLY A 88 -8.12 8.12 9.77
N ARG A 89 -8.19 7.49 10.95
CA ARG A 89 -7.44 6.27 11.26
C ARG A 89 -7.87 5.13 10.35
N GLY A 90 -6.91 4.44 9.74
CA GLY A 90 -7.16 3.30 8.85
C GLY A 90 -7.98 3.67 7.61
N GLN A 91 -7.94 4.93 7.15
CA GLN A 91 -8.74 5.39 6.02
C GLN A 91 -8.48 4.61 4.73
N PHE A 92 -7.25 4.12 4.55
CA PHE A 92 -6.83 3.34 3.38
C PHE A 92 -6.62 1.85 3.71
N ASN A 93 -6.98 1.42 4.92
CA ASN A 93 -7.13 0.02 5.27
C ASN A 93 -8.48 -0.49 4.74
N LEU A 94 -8.55 -0.75 3.44
CA LEU A 94 -9.80 -1.09 2.76
C LEU A 94 -10.16 -2.57 2.90
N GLY A 95 -9.20 -3.41 3.34
CA GLY A 95 -9.43 -4.79 3.73
C GLY A 95 -10.06 -4.93 5.12
N SER A 96 -10.23 -3.82 5.85
CA SER A 96 -10.75 -3.80 7.23
C SER A 96 -9.96 -4.68 8.19
N TYR A 97 -8.65 -4.85 7.95
CA TYR A 97 -7.76 -5.54 8.88
C TYR A 97 -7.82 -4.85 10.24
N ALA A 98 -7.90 -5.62 11.32
CA ALA A 98 -8.05 -5.08 12.66
C ALA A 98 -7.22 -5.87 13.66
N ASN A 99 -6.32 -5.16 14.36
CA ASN A 99 -5.50 -5.74 15.40
C ASN A 99 -5.43 -4.78 16.59
N LYS A 100 -5.85 -5.25 17.77
CA LYS A 100 -5.93 -4.42 18.99
C LYS A 100 -4.56 -3.89 19.41
N ARG A 101 -3.49 -4.67 19.24
CA ARG A 101 -2.14 -4.27 19.64
C ARG A 101 -1.59 -3.19 18.70
N ILE A 102 -1.82 -3.31 17.41
CA ILE A 102 -1.47 -2.26 16.44
C ILE A 102 -2.24 -0.97 16.75
N ASP A 103 -3.54 -1.09 17.08
CA ASP A 103 -4.37 0.06 17.45
C ASP A 103 -3.92 0.75 18.75
N GLU A 104 -3.36 -0.02 19.69
CA GLU A 104 -2.78 0.48 20.95
C GLU A 104 -1.43 1.18 20.73
N LEU A 105 -0.59 0.63 19.86
CA LEU A 105 0.77 1.13 19.60
C LEU A 105 0.79 2.35 18.69
N GLY A 106 -0.12 2.45 17.72
CA GLY A 106 -0.14 3.55 16.74
C GLY A 106 -0.09 4.95 17.37
N PRO A 107 -0.97 5.29 18.34
CA PRO A 107 -0.95 6.58 19.01
C PRO A 107 0.31 6.79 19.87
N GLN A 108 0.85 5.73 20.48
CA GLN A 108 2.09 5.80 21.27
C GLN A 108 3.29 6.13 20.39
N ILE A 109 3.38 5.51 19.20
CA ILE A 109 4.42 5.78 18.20
C ILE A 109 4.37 7.25 17.73
N ALA A 110 3.18 7.86 17.71
CA ALA A 110 3.02 9.26 17.32
C ALA A 110 3.58 10.25 18.35
N SER A 111 3.55 9.90 19.65
CA SER A 111 3.94 10.78 20.75
C SER A 111 5.25 10.41 21.45
N GLU A 112 5.82 9.23 21.18
CA GLU A 112 7.07 8.77 21.79
C GLU A 112 8.29 9.50 21.20
N LEU A 113 9.11 10.07 22.09
CA LEU A 113 10.30 10.85 21.75
C LEU A 113 11.60 10.05 21.94
N ASP A 114 11.58 9.00 22.77
CA ASP A 114 12.70 8.08 22.90
C ASP A 114 12.78 7.18 21.67
N GLN A 115 13.82 7.38 20.86
CA GLN A 115 13.99 6.66 19.60
C GLN A 115 14.02 5.14 19.78
N LYS A 116 14.70 4.63 20.81
CA LYS A 116 14.85 3.18 21.01
C LYS A 116 13.51 2.53 21.36
N LYS A 117 12.71 3.18 22.21
CA LYS A 117 11.35 2.71 22.54
C LYS A 117 10.45 2.79 21.32
N ARG A 118 10.52 3.90 20.58
CA ARG A 118 9.72 4.10 19.37
C ARG A 118 10.01 3.05 18.31
N ASP A 119 11.29 2.78 18.04
CA ASP A 119 11.73 1.78 17.07
C ASP A 119 11.28 0.37 17.47
N ALA A 120 11.30 0.05 18.77
CA ALA A 120 10.78 -1.22 19.28
C ALA A 120 9.27 -1.38 19.02
N MET A 121 8.48 -0.33 19.25
CA MET A 121 7.03 -0.35 18.95
C MET A 121 6.75 -0.45 17.45
N ILE A 122 7.50 0.28 16.62
CA ILE A 122 7.38 0.20 15.15
C ILE A 122 7.70 -1.23 14.67
N ALA A 123 8.79 -1.81 15.17
CA ALA A 123 9.17 -3.18 14.83
C ALA A 123 8.09 -4.19 15.25
N GLU A 124 7.47 -4.02 16.42
CA GLU A 124 6.35 -4.85 16.88
C GLU A 124 5.15 -4.74 15.94
N VAL A 125 4.74 -3.53 15.56
CA VAL A 125 3.62 -3.30 14.62
C VAL A 125 3.85 -4.01 13.29
N PHE A 126 5.02 -3.83 12.67
CA PHE A 126 5.32 -4.47 11.39
C PHE A 126 5.46 -5.98 11.50
N LYS A 127 5.97 -6.49 12.62
CA LYS A 127 6.03 -7.92 12.89
C LYS A 127 4.62 -8.53 12.95
N ILE A 128 3.73 -7.94 13.76
CA ILE A 128 2.34 -8.41 13.87
C ILE A 128 1.66 -8.40 12.50
N HIS A 129 1.78 -7.28 11.77
CA HIS A 129 1.14 -7.14 10.46
C HIS A 129 1.66 -8.15 9.43
N SER A 130 2.96 -8.46 9.47
CA SER A 130 3.58 -9.47 8.60
C SER A 130 3.18 -10.89 8.99
N ASP A 131 3.18 -11.22 10.28
CA ASP A 131 2.83 -12.55 10.79
C ASP A 131 1.36 -12.89 10.53
N GLU A 132 0.48 -11.87 10.57
CA GLU A 132 -0.96 -12.01 10.29
C GLU A 132 -1.33 -11.81 8.81
N VAL A 133 -0.36 -11.48 7.94
CA VAL A 133 -0.58 -11.20 6.52
C VAL A 133 -1.66 -10.13 6.32
N GLY A 134 -1.58 -9.01 7.05
CA GLY A 134 -2.59 -7.96 6.98
C GLY A 134 -2.69 -7.29 5.61
N HIS A 135 -1.61 -7.35 4.82
CA HIS A 135 -1.58 -7.09 3.38
C HIS A 135 -0.64 -8.08 2.68
N LEU A 136 -0.80 -8.23 1.37
CA LEU A 136 0.12 -8.96 0.50
C LEU A 136 1.14 -7.97 -0.10
N PRO A 137 2.37 -7.84 0.45
CA PRO A 137 3.37 -6.97 -0.12
C PRO A 137 3.83 -7.52 -1.47
N LEU A 138 3.88 -6.66 -2.50
CA LEU A 138 4.30 -7.05 -3.84
C LEU A 138 5.73 -6.60 -4.15
N HIS A 139 5.98 -5.30 -4.14
CA HIS A 139 7.29 -4.72 -4.45
C HIS A 139 7.36 -3.25 -4.00
N GLN A 140 8.58 -2.73 -3.93
CA GLN A 140 8.86 -1.30 -3.92
C GLN A 140 9.14 -0.86 -5.36
N GLN A 141 8.41 0.16 -5.84
CA GLN A 141 8.49 0.59 -7.24
C GLN A 141 9.86 1.19 -7.55
N ALA A 142 10.51 0.73 -8.61
CA ALA A 142 11.70 1.38 -9.16
C ALA A 142 11.34 2.74 -9.77
N LEU A 143 12.23 3.73 -9.64
CA LEU A 143 11.98 5.09 -10.12
C LEU A 143 12.66 5.31 -11.47
N ALA A 144 11.90 5.78 -12.45
CA ALA A 144 12.42 6.17 -13.76
C ALA A 144 11.94 7.58 -14.09
N TRP A 145 12.88 8.54 -14.21
CA TRP A 145 12.57 9.93 -14.56
C TRP A 145 13.11 10.24 -15.95
N GLY A 146 12.25 10.76 -16.82
CA GLY A 146 12.65 11.30 -18.12
C GLY A 146 12.92 12.80 -18.03
N MET A 147 14.05 13.25 -18.56
CA MET A 147 14.45 14.67 -18.53
C MET A 147 15.12 15.10 -19.83
N LYS A 148 15.01 16.39 -20.16
CA LYS A 148 15.73 16.99 -21.29
C LYS A 148 17.23 17.02 -21.00
N LYS A 149 18.06 16.95 -22.05
CA LYS A 149 19.53 16.96 -21.95
C LYS A 149 20.11 18.20 -21.26
N ASN A 150 19.40 19.32 -21.28
CA ASN A 150 19.83 20.58 -20.67
C ASN A 150 19.26 20.81 -19.26
N VAL A 151 18.55 19.83 -18.70
CA VAL A 151 18.12 19.87 -17.30
C VAL A 151 19.09 19.01 -16.51
N ASP A 152 19.52 19.47 -15.35
CA ASP A 152 20.12 18.64 -14.30
C ASP A 152 19.14 18.57 -13.13
N LEU A 153 18.96 17.39 -12.54
CA LEU A 153 18.15 17.18 -11.35
C LEU A 153 18.72 16.02 -10.52
N VAL A 154 18.26 15.91 -9.27
CA VAL A 154 18.55 14.79 -8.39
C VAL A 154 17.30 13.94 -8.24
N GLN A 155 17.35 12.67 -8.64
CA GLN A 155 16.30 11.70 -8.35
C GLN A 155 16.51 11.13 -6.95
N LEU A 156 15.61 11.48 -6.03
CA LEU A 156 15.60 10.95 -4.68
C LEU A 156 14.87 9.61 -4.61
N ALA A 157 15.24 8.78 -3.63
CA ALA A 157 14.65 7.47 -3.39
C ALA A 157 13.15 7.51 -3.04
N ASP A 158 12.63 8.67 -2.64
CA ASP A 158 11.25 8.89 -2.24
C ASP A 158 10.34 9.41 -3.37
N ASN A 159 10.89 9.52 -4.58
CA ASN A 159 10.19 9.98 -5.78
C ASN A 159 9.66 11.42 -5.70
N ILE A 160 10.18 12.26 -4.80
CA ILE A 160 9.82 13.67 -4.69
C ILE A 160 10.74 14.53 -5.57
N ASN A 161 10.16 15.31 -6.47
CA ASN A 161 10.89 16.31 -7.26
C ASN A 161 11.01 17.63 -6.50
N LEU A 162 12.18 17.89 -5.93
CA LEU A 162 12.49 19.16 -5.29
C LEU A 162 13.06 20.15 -6.31
N LEU A 163 12.24 21.09 -6.75
CA LEU A 163 12.60 22.10 -7.76
C LEU A 163 13.85 22.92 -7.41
N LYS A 164 14.16 23.09 -6.12
CA LYS A 164 15.39 23.75 -5.65
C LYS A 164 16.69 23.05 -6.09
N TRP A 165 16.60 21.79 -6.50
CA TRP A 165 17.72 20.98 -7.01
C TRP A 165 17.64 20.75 -8.51
N VAL A 166 16.74 21.46 -9.20
CA VAL A 166 16.61 21.42 -10.66
C VAL A 166 17.34 22.63 -11.24
N VAL A 167 18.28 22.36 -12.14
CA VAL A 167 19.02 23.40 -12.87
C VAL A 167 18.72 23.26 -14.36
N VAL A 168 18.33 24.35 -15.01
CA VAL A 168 18.22 24.42 -16.47
C VAL A 168 19.48 25.11 -16.99
N LYS A 169 20.26 24.38 -17.78
CA LYS A 169 21.44 24.87 -18.50
C LYS A 169 21.03 25.66 -19.73
#